data_AF-A0A7W1QDE8-F1
#
_entry.id   AF-A0A7W1QDE8-F1
#
_cell.length_a   1.000
_cell.length_b   1.000
_cell.length_c   1.000
_cell.angle_alpha   90.00
_cell.angle_beta   90.00
_cell.angle_gamma   90.00
#
_symmetry.space_group_name_H-M   'P 1'
#
loop_
_entity.id
_entity.type
_entity.pdbx_description
1 polymer ?
#
loop_
_entity_poly.entity_id
_entity_poly.type
_entity_poly.pdbx_seq_one_letter_code
_entity_poly.pdbx_strand_id
1 'polypeptide(L)'
;MSMIGERLVWIEEKLHGVLVRHAIKTLRITVGAIFLGFGVLKFFPGVSPAEDLSIRTIGLLTFGLIPWHVAIVAIAALECFIGICLLAKRWMRAAVWLLVVQFAGILAPLVLLTPRLFSGPHHAPTLEGQYVLKDIILVAAGMAIAAGTFRGGRLVRDEPGGTDAPAATSARQADEPDASHKLQIVLSAAAGERSVQDVCDEHDISESTYYAWRTATYHGAISALDEQTNSAGDTRKQPAR
;
A
#
# COMPACT_ATOMS: atom_id res chain seq x y z
N MET A 1 -32.84 -11.69 -16.06
CA MET A 1 -31.67 -10.76 -16.04
C MET A 1 -30.78 -11.09 -17.21
N SER A 2 -30.32 -10.08 -17.95
CA SER A 2 -29.71 -10.23 -19.29
C SER A 2 -28.39 -11.00 -19.25
N MET A 3 -28.20 -11.96 -20.17
CA MET A 3 -26.94 -12.68 -20.45
C MET A 3 -25.71 -11.77 -20.55
N ILE A 4 -25.91 -10.49 -20.88
CA ILE A 4 -24.87 -9.47 -20.97
C ILE A 4 -24.38 -9.07 -19.57
N GLY A 5 -25.29 -9.02 -18.58
CA GLY A 5 -24.96 -8.69 -17.19
C GLY A 5 -24.08 -9.73 -16.53
N GLU A 6 -24.40 -11.02 -16.71
CA GLU A 6 -23.58 -12.12 -16.16
C GLU A 6 -22.16 -12.15 -16.77
N ARG A 7 -22.04 -11.85 -18.07
CA ARG A 7 -20.73 -11.75 -18.73
C ARG A 7 -19.92 -10.54 -18.24
N LEU A 8 -20.55 -9.40 -17.97
CA LEU A 8 -19.85 -8.24 -17.41
C LEU A 8 -19.31 -8.51 -16.01
N VAL A 9 -20.12 -9.08 -15.12
CA VAL A 9 -19.72 -9.40 -13.73
C VAL A 9 -18.53 -10.36 -13.72
N TRP A 10 -18.56 -11.40 -14.56
CA TRP A 10 -17.45 -12.34 -14.67
C TRP A 10 -16.15 -11.69 -15.18
N ILE A 11 -16.26 -10.75 -16.15
CA ILE A 11 -15.10 -9.99 -16.64
C ILE A 11 -14.55 -9.11 -15.52
N GLU A 12 -15.43 -8.44 -14.78
CA GLU A 12 -15.06 -7.56 -13.66
C GLU A 12 -14.31 -8.32 -12.56
N GLU A 13 -14.82 -9.48 -12.14
CA GLU A 13 -14.16 -10.32 -11.13
C GLU A 13 -12.77 -10.78 -11.58
N LYS A 14 -12.64 -11.22 -12.83
CA LYS A 14 -11.34 -11.61 -13.39
C LYS A 14 -10.38 -10.44 -13.47
N LEU A 15 -10.85 -9.29 -13.95
CA LEU A 15 -10.03 -8.09 -14.08
C LEU A 15 -9.56 -7.60 -12.71
N HIS A 16 -10.46 -7.58 -11.73
CA HIS A 16 -10.17 -7.20 -10.35
C HIS A 16 -9.09 -8.13 -9.74
N GLY A 17 -9.22 -9.45 -9.90
CA GLY A 17 -8.22 -10.40 -9.41
C GLY A 17 -6.83 -10.21 -10.04
N VAL A 18 -6.76 -9.85 -11.32
CA VAL A 18 -5.49 -9.53 -12.00
C VAL A 18 -4.89 -8.23 -11.48
N LEU A 19 -5.72 -7.19 -11.31
CA LEU A 19 -5.33 -5.88 -10.81
C LEU A 19 -4.73 -5.98 -9.41
N VAL A 20 -5.43 -6.60 -8.46
CA VAL A 20 -4.98 -6.79 -7.07
C VAL A 20 -3.60 -7.47 -7.02
N ARG A 21 -3.38 -8.48 -7.86
CA ARG A 21 -2.14 -9.26 -7.89
C ARG A 21 -0.96 -8.49 -8.48
N HIS A 22 -1.21 -7.62 -9.46
CA HIS A 22 -0.15 -6.97 -10.23
C HIS A 22 0.06 -5.50 -9.90
N ALA A 23 -0.91 -4.80 -9.31
CA ALA A 23 -0.88 -3.35 -9.10
C ALA A 23 0.41 -2.87 -8.43
N ILE A 24 0.75 -3.42 -7.25
CA ILE A 24 1.94 -3.00 -6.49
C ILE A 24 3.24 -3.39 -7.22
N LYS A 25 3.27 -4.54 -7.90
CA LYS A 25 4.44 -4.98 -8.67
C LYS A 25 4.69 -4.05 -9.85
N THR A 26 3.66 -3.77 -10.63
CA THR A 26 3.72 -2.85 -11.77
C THR A 26 4.10 -1.46 -11.31
N LEU A 27 3.49 -0.95 -10.24
CA LEU A 27 3.79 0.35 -9.66
C LEU A 27 5.27 0.47 -9.28
N ARG A 28 5.82 -0.54 -8.58
CA ARG A 28 7.25 -0.56 -8.21
C ARG A 28 8.16 -0.55 -9.42
N ILE A 29 7.86 -1.36 -10.44
CA ILE A 29 8.68 -1.46 -11.66
C ILE A 29 8.65 -0.13 -12.41
N THR A 30 7.47 0.45 -12.62
CA THR A 30 7.31 1.71 -13.33
C THR A 30 8.00 2.87 -12.60
N VAL A 31 7.81 2.99 -11.29
CA VAL A 31 8.51 4.00 -10.48
C VAL A 31 10.03 3.80 -10.56
N GLY A 32 10.51 2.57 -10.37
CA GLY A 32 11.94 2.26 -10.47
C GLY A 32 12.55 2.60 -11.83
N ALA A 33 11.84 2.28 -12.92
CA ALA A 33 12.27 2.59 -14.28
C ALA A 33 12.32 4.10 -14.55
N ILE A 34 11.33 4.86 -14.06
CA ILE A 34 11.30 6.32 -14.20
C ILE A 34 12.46 6.96 -13.42
N PHE A 35 12.68 6.56 -12.17
CA PHE A 35 13.80 7.04 -11.36
C PHE A 35 15.16 6.75 -12.01
N LEU A 36 15.34 5.53 -12.52
CA LEU A 36 16.58 5.17 -13.20
C LEU A 36 16.77 5.96 -14.49
N GLY A 37 15.73 6.09 -15.32
CA GLY A 37 15.78 6.84 -16.57
C GLY A 37 16.10 8.32 -16.37
N PHE A 38 15.42 8.99 -15.44
CA PHE A 38 15.70 10.40 -15.13
C PHE A 38 17.05 10.61 -14.43
N GLY A 39 17.45 9.70 -13.56
CA GLY A 39 18.78 9.74 -12.94
C GLY A 39 19.89 9.63 -14.00
N VAL A 40 19.77 8.69 -14.94
CA VAL A 40 20.74 8.53 -16.02
C VAL A 40 20.81 9.79 -16.89
N LEU A 41 19.66 10.40 -17.19
CA LEU A 41 19.60 11.60 -18.03
C LEU A 41 20.34 12.79 -17.40
N LYS A 42 20.37 12.89 -16.06
CA LYS A 42 21.04 13.97 -15.32
C LYS A 42 22.57 13.90 -15.36
N PHE A 43 23.18 12.80 -15.82
CA PHE A 43 24.62 12.78 -16.08
C PHE A 43 25.00 13.54 -17.37
N PHE A 44 24.04 13.86 -18.23
CA PHE A 44 24.26 14.55 -19.50
C PHE A 44 23.80 16.01 -19.38
N PRO A 45 24.73 16.99 -19.32
CA PRO A 45 24.38 18.40 -19.16
C PRO A 45 23.51 18.92 -20.30
N GLY A 46 22.48 19.71 -19.98
CA GLY A 46 21.59 20.36 -20.95
C GLY A 46 20.52 19.46 -21.57
N VAL A 47 20.45 18.18 -21.19
CA VAL A 47 19.46 17.23 -21.73
C VAL A 47 18.19 17.17 -20.87
N SER A 48 18.31 17.43 -19.57
CA SER A 48 17.17 17.34 -18.66
C SER A 48 16.36 18.65 -18.62
N PRO A 49 15.06 18.64 -18.97
CA PRO A 49 14.22 19.85 -18.93
C PRO A 49 14.11 20.49 -17.54
N ALA A 50 14.36 19.70 -16.48
CA ALA A 50 14.24 20.13 -15.08
C ALA A 50 15.60 20.49 -14.45
N GLU A 51 16.68 20.59 -15.23
CA GLU A 51 18.02 20.87 -14.71
C GLU A 51 18.11 22.23 -14.04
N ASP A 52 17.70 23.32 -14.70
CA ASP A 52 17.74 24.68 -14.13
C ASP A 52 16.89 24.79 -12.86
N LEU A 53 15.72 24.14 -12.84
CA LEU A 53 14.86 24.08 -11.66
C LEU A 53 15.58 23.37 -10.49
N SER A 54 16.23 22.24 -10.77
CA SER A 54 16.97 21.46 -9.77
C SER A 54 18.16 22.24 -9.22
N ILE A 55 18.94 22.89 -10.09
CA ILE A 55 20.11 23.70 -9.72
C ILE A 55 19.71 24.85 -8.78
N ARG A 56 18.63 25.56 -9.09
CA ARG A 56 18.17 26.66 -8.23
C ARG A 56 17.63 26.17 -6.90
N THR A 57 16.88 25.08 -6.92
CA THR A 57 16.32 24.49 -5.70
C THR A 57 17.43 24.03 -4.77
N ILE A 58 18.45 23.32 -5.28
CA ILE A 58 19.55 22.86 -4.45
C ILE A 58 20.44 24.02 -3.99
N GLY A 59 20.61 25.06 -4.81
CA GLY A 59 21.29 26.29 -4.42
C GLY A 59 20.61 26.95 -3.21
N LEU A 60 19.28 27.01 -3.20
CA LEU A 60 18.51 27.52 -2.06
C LEU A 60 18.58 26.60 -0.84
N LEU A 61 18.41 25.29 -1.01
CA LEU A 61 18.45 24.31 0.08
C LEU A 61 19.83 24.20 0.75
N THR A 62 20.90 24.42 -0.01
CA THR A 62 22.28 24.32 0.46
C THR A 62 22.90 25.68 0.80
N PHE A 63 22.12 26.76 0.75
CA PHE A 63 22.61 28.14 0.91
C PHE A 63 23.81 28.48 0.01
N GLY A 64 23.87 27.87 -1.18
CA GLY A 64 24.96 28.03 -2.14
C GLY A 64 26.29 27.38 -1.75
N LEU A 65 26.32 26.59 -0.67
CA LEU A 65 27.56 25.94 -0.19
C LEU A 65 28.03 24.80 -1.10
N ILE A 66 27.10 24.14 -1.78
CA ILE A 66 27.41 23.00 -2.65
C ILE A 66 27.42 23.46 -4.10
N PRO A 67 28.52 23.22 -4.86
CA PRO A 67 28.56 23.52 -6.28
C PRO A 67 27.49 22.74 -7.06
N TRP A 68 26.83 23.41 -8.00
CA TRP A 68 25.69 22.85 -8.74
C TRP A 68 26.03 21.53 -9.46
N HIS A 69 27.23 21.39 -10.01
CA HIS A 69 27.66 20.19 -10.71
C HIS A 69 27.74 18.98 -9.77
N VAL A 70 28.29 19.17 -8.55
CA VAL A 70 28.34 18.11 -7.53
C VAL A 70 26.93 17.71 -7.11
N ALA A 71 26.08 18.71 -6.90
CA ALA A 71 24.70 18.49 -6.47
C ALA A 71 23.89 17.69 -7.51
N ILE A 72 24.00 18.04 -8.79
CA ILE A 72 23.29 17.34 -9.88
C ILE A 72 23.79 15.90 -10.04
N VAL A 73 25.11 15.68 -9.99
CA VAL A 73 25.70 14.33 -10.04
C VAL A 73 25.28 13.49 -8.83
N ALA A 74 25.22 14.09 -7.63
CA ALA A 74 24.75 13.40 -6.42
C ALA A 74 23.27 13.01 -6.54
N ILE A 75 22.42 13.90 -7.05
CA ILE A 75 21.00 13.59 -7.32
C ILE A 75 20.88 12.48 -8.38
N ALA A 76 21.64 12.57 -9.47
CA ALA A 76 21.65 11.56 -10.54
C ALA A 76 22.02 10.17 -9.98
N ALA A 77 23.07 10.10 -9.18
CA ALA A 77 23.51 8.86 -8.53
C ALA A 77 22.45 8.33 -7.56
N LEU A 78 21.85 9.19 -6.75
CA LEU A 78 20.78 8.85 -5.81
C LEU A 78 19.55 8.28 -6.53
N GLU A 79 19.09 8.93 -7.59
CA GLU A 79 17.94 8.49 -8.38
C GLU A 79 18.21 7.16 -9.08
N CYS A 80 19.40 6.98 -9.67
CA CYS A 80 19.81 5.71 -10.24
C CYS A 80 19.83 4.60 -9.19
N PHE A 81 20.39 4.88 -8.02
CA PHE A 81 20.47 3.90 -6.93
C PHE A 81 19.09 3.48 -6.44
N ILE A 82 18.19 4.44 -6.22
CA ILE A 82 16.78 4.18 -5.88
C ILE A 82 16.13 3.32 -6.97
N GLY A 83 16.26 3.72 -8.23
CA GLY A 83 15.69 3.01 -9.38
C GLY A 83 16.16 1.56 -9.47
N ILE A 84 17.47 1.32 -9.33
CA ILE A 84 18.06 -0.03 -9.32
C ILE A 84 17.53 -0.84 -8.14
N CYS A 85 17.47 -0.28 -6.93
CA CYS A 85 16.95 -0.98 -5.76
C CYS A 85 15.49 -1.41 -5.93
N LEU A 86 14.65 -0.52 -6.47
CA LEU A 86 13.23 -0.79 -6.75
C LEU A 86 13.05 -1.86 -7.84
N LEU A 87 13.83 -1.81 -8.92
CA LEU A 87 13.77 -2.78 -10.00
C LEU A 87 14.27 -4.16 -9.54
N ALA A 88 15.43 -4.20 -8.89
CA ALA A 88 16.04 -5.43 -8.37
C ALA A 88 15.32 -6.01 -7.15
N LYS A 89 14.37 -5.26 -6.55
CA LYS A 89 13.71 -5.61 -5.28
C LYS A 89 14.73 -5.89 -4.17
N ARG A 90 15.86 -5.20 -4.19
CA ARG A 90 16.98 -5.37 -3.24
C ARG A 90 17.15 -4.11 -2.42
N TRP A 91 17.51 -4.26 -1.15
CA TRP A 91 17.69 -3.15 -0.21
C TRP A 91 16.49 -2.21 -0.12
N MET A 92 15.28 -2.77 -0.21
CA MET A 92 14.04 -2.00 -0.29
C MET A 92 13.82 -1.06 0.91
N ARG A 93 14.28 -1.45 2.12
CA ARG A 93 14.21 -0.55 3.28
C ARG A 93 15.03 0.73 3.07
N ALA A 94 16.24 0.59 2.54
CA ALA A 94 17.09 1.74 2.20
C ALA A 94 16.44 2.55 1.05
N ALA A 95 15.95 1.88 0.01
CA ALA A 95 15.27 2.54 -1.10
C ALA A 95 14.08 3.39 -0.66
N VAL A 96 13.26 2.90 0.29
CA VAL A 96 12.13 3.67 0.82
C VAL A 96 12.61 4.89 1.63
N TRP A 97 13.61 4.74 2.50
CA TRP A 97 14.16 5.89 3.22
C TRP A 97 14.74 6.94 2.27
N LEU A 98 15.45 6.51 1.24
CA LEU A 98 15.99 7.40 0.22
C LEU A 98 14.88 8.07 -0.61
N LEU A 99 13.78 7.36 -0.93
CA LEU A 99 12.61 7.94 -1.58
C LEU A 99 11.99 9.06 -0.73
N VAL A 100 11.87 8.87 0.58
CA VAL A 100 11.33 9.91 1.48
C VAL A 100 12.17 11.19 1.43
N VAL A 101 13.49 11.04 1.53
CA VAL A 101 14.43 12.17 1.41
C VAL A 101 14.32 12.81 0.02
N GLN A 102 14.26 12.00 -1.02
CA GLN A 102 14.18 12.46 -2.40
C GLN A 102 12.87 13.21 -2.68
N PHE A 103 11.73 12.78 -2.13
CA PHE A 103 10.46 13.48 -2.28
C PHE A 103 10.46 14.85 -1.60
N ALA A 104 11.10 14.98 -0.44
CA ALA A 104 11.30 16.30 0.17
C ALA A 104 12.09 17.23 -0.77
N GLY A 105 13.12 16.72 -1.44
CA GLY A 105 13.90 17.48 -2.43
C GLY A 105 13.10 17.85 -3.68
N ILE A 106 12.37 16.90 -4.28
CA ILE A 106 11.60 17.11 -5.51
C ILE A 106 10.42 18.08 -5.29
N LEU A 107 9.80 18.06 -4.10
CA LEU A 107 8.67 18.94 -3.77
C LEU A 107 9.09 20.28 -3.15
N ALA A 108 10.34 20.45 -2.71
CA ALA A 108 10.87 21.72 -2.21
C ALA A 108 10.60 22.95 -3.12
N PRO A 109 10.67 22.86 -4.47
CA PRO A 109 10.36 23.97 -5.35
C PRO A 109 8.95 24.55 -5.16
N LEU A 110 7.97 23.75 -4.70
CA LEU A 110 6.60 24.23 -4.46
C LEU A 110 6.55 25.33 -3.40
N VAL A 111 7.47 25.29 -2.44
CA VAL A 111 7.57 26.27 -1.35
C VAL A 111 8.64 27.32 -1.66
N LEU A 112 9.79 26.89 -2.18
CA LEU A 112 10.95 27.77 -2.39
C LEU A 112 10.85 28.61 -3.67
N LEU A 113 10.19 28.09 -4.70
CA LEU A 113 10.13 28.66 -6.05
C LEU A 113 8.68 28.86 -6.51
N THR A 114 7.72 28.98 -5.59
CA THR A 114 6.29 29.19 -5.90
C THR A 114 6.05 30.30 -6.93
N PRO A 115 6.68 31.49 -6.83
CA PRO A 115 6.43 32.57 -7.80
C PRO A 115 6.83 32.20 -9.23
N ARG A 116 7.80 31.30 -9.40
CA ARG A 116 8.24 30.80 -10.71
C ARG A 116 7.34 29.68 -11.23
N LEU A 117 6.92 28.77 -10.35
CA LEU A 117 6.08 27.65 -10.76
C LEU A 117 4.67 28.10 -11.16
N PHE A 118 4.18 29.21 -10.60
CA PHE A 118 2.83 29.74 -10.85
C PHE A 118 2.85 31.10 -11.58
N SER A 119 3.87 31.35 -12.40
CA SER A 119 4.01 32.61 -13.15
C SER A 119 3.14 32.69 -14.42
N GLY A 120 2.28 31.71 -14.67
CA GLY A 120 1.40 31.69 -15.84
C GLY A 120 0.22 32.68 -15.72
N PRO A 121 -0.55 32.87 -16.82
CA PRO A 121 -1.78 33.67 -16.78
C PRO A 121 -2.70 33.20 -15.67
N HIS A 122 -3.27 34.12 -14.89
CA HIS A 122 -4.15 33.82 -13.75
C HIS A 122 -3.54 32.90 -12.68
N HIS A 123 -2.22 32.95 -12.46
CA HIS A 123 -1.50 32.05 -11.54
C HIS A 123 -1.51 30.58 -11.99
N ALA A 124 -1.69 30.32 -13.29
CA ALA A 124 -1.60 28.97 -13.83
C ALA A 124 -0.16 28.41 -13.69
N PRO A 125 -0.02 27.10 -13.44
CA PRO A 125 1.29 26.47 -13.33
C PRO A 125 2.01 26.45 -14.68
N THR A 126 3.28 26.86 -14.66
CA THR A 126 4.21 26.74 -15.80
C THR A 126 4.48 25.28 -16.13
N LEU A 127 5.17 24.99 -17.24
CA LEU A 127 5.57 23.61 -17.56
C LEU A 127 6.38 22.98 -16.41
N GLU A 128 7.31 23.73 -15.83
CA GLU A 128 8.05 23.33 -14.62
C GLU A 128 7.12 23.08 -13.43
N GLY A 129 6.14 23.97 -13.20
CA GLY A 129 5.11 23.79 -12.17
C GLY A 129 4.30 22.51 -12.35
N GLN A 130 3.89 22.21 -13.58
CA GLN A 130 3.17 20.99 -13.92
C GLN A 130 4.04 19.74 -13.69
N TYR A 131 5.32 19.83 -14.04
CA TYR A 131 6.28 18.75 -13.79
C TYR A 131 6.42 18.45 -12.29
N VAL A 132 6.55 19.47 -11.44
CA VAL A 132 6.65 19.25 -9.98
C VAL A 132 5.32 18.77 -9.38
N LEU A 133 4.20 19.32 -9.82
CA LEU A 133 2.87 18.92 -9.32
C LEU A 133 2.56 17.45 -9.61
N LYS A 134 2.96 16.93 -10.77
CA LYS A 134 2.75 15.51 -11.10
C LYS A 134 3.52 14.59 -10.14
N ASP A 135 4.64 15.05 -9.56
CA ASP A 135 5.49 14.22 -8.70
C ASP A 135 4.83 13.95 -7.33
N ILE A 136 3.76 14.67 -6.98
CA ILE A 136 2.87 14.32 -5.86
C ILE A 136 2.29 12.90 -6.04
N ILE A 137 2.03 12.49 -7.28
CA ILE A 137 1.57 11.12 -7.59
C ILE A 137 2.67 10.11 -7.26
N LEU A 138 3.95 10.46 -7.46
CA LEU A 138 5.07 9.59 -7.09
C LEU A 138 5.19 9.43 -5.58
N VAL A 139 4.84 10.46 -4.80
CA VAL A 139 4.75 10.33 -3.33
C VAL A 139 3.71 9.29 -2.93
N ALA A 140 2.50 9.38 -3.49
CA ALA A 140 1.45 8.40 -3.24
C ALA A 140 1.88 6.98 -3.67
N ALA A 141 2.56 6.87 -4.82
CA ALA A 141 3.10 5.60 -5.30
C ALA A 141 4.18 5.04 -4.34
N GLY A 142 5.06 5.91 -3.85
CA GLY A 142 6.09 5.58 -2.88
C GLY A 142 5.50 5.09 -1.55
N MET A 143 4.43 5.72 -1.07
CA MET A 143 3.67 5.27 0.11
C MET A 143 3.10 3.86 -0.10
N ALA A 144 2.48 3.60 -1.26
CA ALA A 144 1.94 2.28 -1.58
C ALA A 144 3.04 1.19 -1.64
N ILE A 145 4.18 1.52 -2.25
CA ILE A 145 5.36 0.63 -2.30
C ILE A 145 5.92 0.38 -0.89
N ALA A 146 6.01 1.43 -0.06
CA ALA A 146 6.49 1.34 1.32
C ALA A 146 5.60 0.44 2.17
N ALA A 147 4.27 0.62 2.09
CA ALA A 147 3.29 -0.18 2.81
C ALA A 147 3.41 -1.68 2.46
N GLY A 148 3.51 -2.01 1.17
CA GLY A 148 3.71 -3.40 0.72
C GLY A 148 5.07 -3.99 1.09
N THR A 149 6.10 -3.14 1.27
CA THR A 149 7.48 -3.58 1.55
C THR A 149 7.73 -3.82 3.04
N PHE A 150 7.27 -2.92 3.92
CA PHE A 150 7.63 -2.99 5.34
C PHE A 150 6.86 -4.06 6.13
N ARG A 151 5.66 -4.44 5.69
CA ARG A 151 4.81 -5.41 6.41
C ARG A 151 4.39 -6.62 5.58
N GLY A 152 4.93 -6.78 4.37
CA GLY A 152 4.42 -7.80 3.44
C GLY A 152 2.95 -7.60 3.05
N GLY A 153 2.44 -6.36 3.19
CA GLY A 153 1.07 -6.00 2.89
C GLY A 153 0.73 -6.38 1.45
N ARG A 154 -0.11 -7.40 1.29
CA ARG A 154 -0.73 -7.73 0.02
C ARG A 154 -2.05 -6.99 -0.02
N LEU A 155 -2.43 -6.49 -1.19
CA LEU A 155 -3.83 -6.17 -1.43
C LEU A 155 -4.58 -7.50 -1.31
N VAL A 156 -5.38 -7.65 -0.26
CA VAL A 156 -6.22 -8.81 -0.01
C VAL A 156 -7.62 -8.46 -0.48
N ARG A 157 -8.24 -9.35 -1.24
CA ARG A 157 -9.65 -9.24 -1.58
C ARG A 157 -10.43 -9.70 -0.36
N ASP A 158 -11.31 -8.85 0.17
CA ASP A 158 -12.40 -9.35 1.01
C ASP A 158 -13.38 -10.05 0.07
N GLU A 159 -13.14 -11.35 -0.15
CA GLU A 159 -14.18 -12.22 -0.69
C GLU A 159 -15.12 -12.57 0.47
N PRO A 160 -16.43 -12.35 0.34
CA PRO A 160 -17.39 -12.99 1.22
C PRO A 160 -17.36 -14.51 0.94
N GLY A 161 -16.43 -15.24 1.55
CA GLY A 161 -16.37 -16.71 1.55
C GLY A 161 -15.08 -17.41 1.07
N GLY A 162 -13.93 -16.72 0.94
CA GLY A 162 -12.69 -17.35 0.47
C GLY A 162 -11.78 -17.89 1.59
N THR A 163 -11.58 -19.22 1.64
CA THR A 163 -10.85 -20.02 2.65
C THR A 163 -9.33 -19.81 2.75
N ASP A 164 -8.78 -18.67 2.37
CA ASP A 164 -7.33 -18.46 2.42
C ASP A 164 -6.94 -17.66 3.67
N ALA A 165 -6.92 -18.34 4.81
CA ALA A 165 -6.32 -17.83 6.05
C ALA A 165 -4.81 -17.60 5.82
N PRO A 166 -4.30 -16.36 5.90
CA PRO A 166 -2.86 -16.13 5.80
C PRO A 166 -2.18 -16.65 7.08
N ALA A 167 -1.22 -17.56 6.88
CA ALA A 167 -0.33 -18.07 7.92
C ALA A 167 0.30 -16.92 8.71
N ALA A 168 -0.05 -16.83 10.00
CA ALA A 168 0.49 -15.89 10.96
C ALA A 168 2.01 -16.06 11.06
N THR A 169 2.76 -15.09 10.52
CA THR A 169 4.19 -14.98 10.78
C THR A 169 4.38 -14.15 12.05
N SER A 170 4.64 -14.87 13.14
CA SER A 170 5.44 -14.49 14.32
C SER A 170 5.89 -13.03 14.41
N ALA A 171 5.22 -12.25 15.27
CA ALA A 171 5.85 -11.13 15.97
C ALA A 171 5.11 -10.79 17.28
N ARG A 172 5.82 -11.05 18.40
CA ARG A 172 5.68 -10.46 19.75
C ARG A 172 4.45 -10.85 20.58
N GLN A 173 4.71 -11.84 21.43
CA GLN A 173 4.02 -12.20 22.64
C GLN A 173 4.02 -11.01 23.62
N ALA A 174 2.97 -10.20 23.55
CA ALA A 174 2.55 -9.26 24.60
C ALA A 174 1.06 -9.52 24.81
N ASP A 175 0.76 -10.17 25.93
CA ASP A 175 -0.58 -10.47 26.48
C ASP A 175 -1.66 -10.74 25.43
N GLU A 176 -1.55 -11.88 24.73
CA GLU A 176 -2.55 -12.28 23.76
C GLU A 176 -3.87 -12.56 24.50
N PRO A 177 -4.97 -11.85 24.17
CA PRO A 177 -6.23 -12.02 24.88
C PRO A 177 -6.67 -13.49 24.80
N ASP A 178 -7.03 -14.04 25.95
CA ASP A 178 -7.51 -15.41 26.08
C ASP A 178 -8.68 -15.70 25.13
N ALA A 179 -8.86 -16.96 24.73
CA ALA A 179 -9.87 -17.37 23.76
C ALA A 179 -11.28 -16.92 24.16
N SER A 180 -11.58 -16.95 25.46
CA SER A 180 -12.85 -16.46 26.01
C SER A 180 -13.01 -14.94 25.85
N HIS A 181 -11.93 -14.17 26.00
CA HIS A 181 -11.96 -12.73 25.81
C HIS A 181 -12.17 -12.36 24.34
N LYS A 182 -11.46 -13.03 23.41
CA LYS A 182 -11.66 -12.88 21.96
C LYS A 182 -13.12 -13.18 21.56
N LEU A 183 -13.73 -14.22 22.14
CA LEU A 183 -15.11 -14.58 21.90
C LEU A 183 -16.10 -13.52 22.41
N GLN A 184 -15.89 -12.96 23.60
CA GLN A 184 -16.74 -11.90 24.12
C GLN A 184 -16.73 -10.66 23.22
N ILE A 185 -15.55 -10.24 22.74
CA ILE A 185 -15.41 -9.11 21.82
C ILE A 185 -16.22 -9.36 20.54
N VAL A 186 -16.06 -10.54 19.92
CA VAL A 186 -16.80 -10.92 18.71
C VAL A 186 -18.32 -10.91 18.92
N LEU A 187 -18.79 -11.49 20.04
CA LEU A 187 -20.22 -11.57 20.34
C LEU A 187 -20.84 -10.20 20.61
N SER A 188 -20.08 -9.28 21.20
CA SER A 188 -20.54 -7.95 21.56
C SER A 188 -20.92 -7.05 20.36
N ALA A 189 -20.33 -7.29 19.19
CA ALA A 189 -20.72 -6.65 17.94
C ALA A 189 -21.68 -7.52 17.11
N ALA A 190 -21.65 -8.85 17.27
CA ALA A 190 -22.58 -9.75 16.58
C ALA A 190 -24.03 -9.65 17.07
N ALA A 191 -24.25 -9.18 18.31
CA ALA A 191 -25.58 -8.94 18.87
C ALA A 191 -26.37 -7.80 18.18
N GLY A 192 -25.72 -7.03 17.30
CA GLY A 192 -26.36 -5.94 16.54
C GLY A 192 -26.56 -4.64 17.32
N GLU A 193 -26.13 -4.59 18.59
CA GLU A 193 -26.26 -3.42 19.46
C GLU A 193 -25.13 -2.39 19.29
N ARG A 194 -23.99 -2.77 18.68
CA ARG A 194 -22.78 -1.94 18.53
C ARG A 194 -22.17 -2.06 17.14
N SER A 195 -21.57 -0.97 16.64
CA SER A 195 -20.80 -1.00 15.39
C SER A 195 -19.49 -1.77 15.57
N VAL A 196 -19.06 -2.48 14.52
CA VAL A 196 -17.77 -3.19 14.50
C VAL A 196 -16.61 -2.22 14.72
N GLN A 197 -16.73 -1.00 14.18
CA GLN A 197 -15.71 0.03 14.29
C GLN A 197 -15.55 0.50 15.75
N ASP A 198 -16.65 0.73 16.46
CA ASP A 198 -16.64 1.14 17.87
C ASP A 198 -15.98 0.08 18.76
N VAL A 199 -16.24 -1.20 18.49
CA VAL A 199 -15.63 -2.33 19.22
C VAL A 199 -14.14 -2.47 18.90
N CYS A 200 -13.74 -2.19 17.66
CA CYS A 200 -12.33 -2.20 17.27
C CYS A 200 -11.55 -1.08 17.96
N ASP A 201 -12.12 0.12 18.03
CA ASP A 201 -11.53 1.29 18.68
C ASP A 201 -11.47 1.12 20.21
N GLU A 202 -12.49 0.53 20.84
CA GLU A 202 -12.53 0.24 22.28
C GLU A 202 -11.43 -0.75 22.72
N HIS A 203 -11.15 -1.75 21.89
CA HIS A 203 -10.21 -2.82 22.21
C HIS A 203 -8.83 -2.67 21.55
N ASP A 204 -8.56 -1.55 20.87
CA ASP A 204 -7.31 -1.26 20.15
C ASP A 204 -6.91 -2.39 19.17
N ILE A 205 -7.91 -2.94 18.47
CA ILE A 205 -7.73 -4.01 17.47
C ILE A 205 -8.11 -3.54 16.08
N SER A 206 -7.48 -4.07 15.05
CA SER A 206 -7.89 -3.80 13.67
C SER A 206 -9.16 -4.55 13.29
N GLU A 207 -9.98 -3.98 12.40
CA GLU A 207 -11.15 -4.67 11.83
C GLU A 207 -10.80 -6.02 11.22
N SER A 208 -9.64 -6.14 10.56
CA SER A 208 -9.16 -7.41 10.01
C SER A 208 -8.93 -8.48 11.07
N THR A 209 -8.48 -8.08 12.26
CA THR A 209 -8.28 -8.98 13.41
C THR A 209 -9.63 -9.43 13.99
N TYR A 210 -10.56 -8.49 14.13
CA TYR A 210 -11.94 -8.78 14.53
C TYR A 210 -12.62 -9.78 13.57
N TYR A 211 -12.54 -9.55 12.26
CA TYR A 211 -13.14 -10.44 11.27
C TYR A 211 -12.50 -11.83 11.24
N ALA A 212 -11.18 -11.92 11.46
CA ALA A 212 -10.50 -13.21 11.60
C ALA A 212 -11.04 -14.01 12.80
N TRP A 213 -11.20 -13.38 13.97
CA TRP A 213 -11.75 -14.03 15.18
C TRP A 213 -13.23 -14.42 15.00
N ARG A 214 -14.02 -13.56 14.36
CA ARG A 214 -15.42 -13.86 14.05
C ARG A 214 -15.55 -15.09 13.16
N THR A 215 -14.71 -15.19 12.14
CA THR A 215 -14.70 -16.32 11.20
C THR A 215 -14.31 -17.62 11.89
N ALA A 216 -13.28 -17.59 12.73
CA ALA A 216 -12.87 -18.75 13.53
C ALA A 216 -13.99 -19.22 14.49
N THR A 217 -14.72 -18.27 15.09
CA THR A 217 -15.85 -18.55 15.97
C THR A 217 -16.99 -19.24 15.23
N TYR A 218 -17.38 -18.73 14.05
CA TYR A 218 -18.42 -19.35 13.24
C TYR A 218 -18.04 -20.77 12.78
N HIS A 219 -16.80 -20.97 12.34
CA HIS A 219 -16.35 -22.29 11.91
C HIS A 219 -16.39 -23.30 13.08
N GLY A 220 -15.93 -22.90 14.27
CA GLY A 220 -16.04 -23.74 15.46
C GLY A 220 -17.49 -24.07 15.84
N ALA A 221 -18.39 -23.08 15.78
CA ALA A 221 -19.81 -23.28 16.06
C ALA A 221 -20.48 -24.23 15.05
N ILE A 222 -20.17 -24.10 13.76
CA ILE A 222 -20.69 -24.99 12.71
C ILE A 222 -20.20 -26.43 12.94
N SER A 223 -18.90 -26.63 13.20
CA SER A 223 -18.35 -27.97 13.47
C SER A 223 -19.00 -28.63 14.70
N ALA A 224 -19.25 -27.87 15.77
CA ALA A 224 -19.93 -28.39 16.96
C ALA A 224 -21.40 -28.78 16.68
N LEU A 225 -22.11 -28.01 15.86
CA LEU A 225 -23.49 -28.32 15.45
C LEU A 225 -23.56 -29.55 14.53
N ASP A 226 -22.58 -29.73 13.64
CA ASP A 226 -22.47 -30.91 12.78
C ASP A 226 -22.20 -32.18 13.59
N GLU A 227 -21.33 -32.11 14.61
CA GLU A 227 -21.07 -33.23 15.54
C GLU A 227 -22.33 -33.64 16.32
N GLN A 228 -23.11 -32.67 16.81
CA GLN A 228 -24.39 -32.93 17.49
C GLN A 228 -25.41 -33.58 16.55
N THR A 229 -25.47 -33.12 15.30
CA THR A 229 -26.38 -33.66 14.29
C THR A 229 -26.01 -35.10 13.92
N ASN A 230 -24.71 -35.39 13.77
CA ASN A 230 -24.21 -36.74 13.48
C ASN A 230 -24.40 -37.71 14.65
N SER A 231 -24.21 -37.26 15.89
CA SER A 231 -24.46 -38.07 17.10
C SER A 231 -25.96 -38.38 17.31
N ALA A 232 -26.85 -37.43 16.96
CA ALA A 232 -28.30 -37.64 16.98
C ALA A 232 -28.81 -38.52 15.81
N GLY A 233 -28.05 -38.62 14.71
CA GLY A 233 -28.34 -39.51 13.58
C GLY A 233 -27.97 -40.98 13.84
N ASP A 234 -26.92 -41.22 14.62
CA ASP A 234 -26.44 -42.56 14.97
C ASP A 234 -27.38 -43.27 15.97
N THR A 235 -27.96 -42.53 16.90
CA THR A 235 -28.97 -43.04 17.86
C THR A 235 -30.30 -43.41 17.19
N ARG A 236 -30.58 -42.94 15.97
CA ARG A 236 -31.81 -43.27 15.21
C ARG A 236 -31.65 -44.49 14.29
N LYS A 237 -30.45 -45.07 14.18
CA LYS A 237 -30.12 -46.21 13.31
C LYS A 237 -29.87 -47.53 14.06
N GLN A 238 -30.38 -47.67 15.28
CA GLN A 238 -30.38 -48.96 15.97
C GLN A 238 -31.70 -49.70 15.69
N PRO A 239 -31.74 -50.72 14.81
CA PRO A 239 -32.95 -51.50 14.63
C PRO A 239 -33.27 -52.25 15.92
N ALA A 240 -34.51 -52.12 16.39
CA ALA A 240 -35.05 -52.96 17.44
C ALA A 240 -34.82 -54.44 17.06
N ARG A 241 -34.02 -55.12 17.88
CA ARG A 241 -33.92 -56.59 17.89
C ARG A 241 -35.09 -57.16 18.66
#